data_AF-A0A3N5RDS8-F1
#
_entry.id   AF-A0A3N5RDS8-F1
#
_cell.length_a   1.000
_cell.length_b   1.000
_cell.length_c   1.000
_cell.angle_alpha   90.00
_cell.angle_beta   90.00
_cell.angle_gamma   90.00
#
_symmetry.space_group_name_H-M   'P 1'
#
loop_
_entity.id
_entity.type
_entity.pdbx_description
1 polymer ?
#
loop_
_entity_poly.entity_id
_entity_poly.type
_entity_poly.pdbx_seq_one_letter_code
_entity_poly.pdbx_strand_id
1 'polypeptide(L)'
;MRRSSCGWLLVSERLYKRLLYLYSKQFRAAYGRQMRLTFRDACREAYHRKGVGGLLALWLPTLLDLIKSALEDRARQGEITMSKARLIGLAVPLTILVGSIWLLEFIGNLLLRFGQVREERFWDLFLTFWVFAFILSFIPLLFALLGTRLRFHPSASTLGRFGLALSVTGGVGVIVSMMARLLLDAVAPEPEVGAVPWVGYAAVASFWSVWIGYILFGVDALRYRLLPRWNLLPGLLGATIVLTFGFEWFGVPAFLPTQWATPSLFISINGACLVLLGIVLIDQRREQQPIEAI
;
A
#
# COMPACT_ATOMS: atom_id res chain seq x y z
N MET A 1 -4.11 -35.05 -10.73
CA MET A 1 -4.67 -33.71 -10.40
C MET A 1 -4.85 -33.35 -8.91
N ARG A 2 -4.46 -34.17 -7.90
CA ARG A 2 -4.73 -33.88 -6.46
C ARG A 2 -3.66 -33.07 -5.68
N ARG A 3 -2.44 -32.84 -6.21
CA ARG A 3 -1.34 -32.19 -5.44
C ARG A 3 -1.43 -30.66 -5.37
N SER A 4 -1.96 -30.00 -6.39
CA SER A 4 -1.92 -28.53 -6.51
C SER A 4 -2.84 -27.81 -5.52
N SER A 5 -3.98 -28.40 -5.17
CA SER A 5 -4.95 -27.82 -4.22
C SER A 5 -4.40 -27.65 -2.79
N CYS A 6 -3.36 -28.41 -2.42
CA CYS A 6 -2.77 -28.36 -1.08
C CYS A 6 -1.81 -27.17 -0.92
N GLY A 7 -1.04 -26.84 -1.96
CA GLY A 7 -0.05 -25.76 -1.91
C GLY A 7 -0.68 -24.38 -1.67
N TRP A 8 -1.80 -24.10 -2.36
CA TRP A 8 -2.53 -22.84 -2.27
C TRP A 8 -3.08 -22.53 -0.89
N LEU A 9 -3.72 -23.51 -0.29
CA LEU A 9 -4.29 -23.39 1.04
C LEU A 9 -3.19 -23.18 2.08
N LEU A 10 -2.04 -23.84 1.92
CA LEU A 10 -0.89 -23.71 2.82
C LEU A 10 -0.22 -22.33 2.72
N VAL A 11 -0.04 -21.78 1.52
CA VAL A 11 0.54 -20.43 1.35
C VAL A 11 -0.41 -19.37 1.90
N SER A 12 -1.71 -19.48 1.59
CA SER A 12 -2.75 -18.58 2.10
C SER A 12 -2.81 -18.61 3.63
N GLU A 13 -2.80 -19.80 4.25
CA GLU A 13 -2.81 -19.97 5.70
C GLU A 13 -1.56 -19.37 6.37
N ARG A 14 -0.36 -19.57 5.78
CA ARG A 14 0.88 -18.99 6.30
C ARG A 14 0.86 -17.47 6.26
N LEU A 15 0.33 -16.90 5.18
CA LEU A 15 0.20 -15.45 5.03
C LEU A 15 -0.79 -14.89 6.06
N TYR A 16 -1.96 -15.51 6.20
CA TYR A 16 -2.95 -15.12 7.20
C TYR A 16 -2.42 -15.23 8.63
N LYS A 17 -1.64 -16.27 8.94
CA LYS A 17 -0.97 -16.41 10.23
C LYS A 17 -0.03 -15.25 10.54
N ARG A 18 0.70 -14.74 9.54
CA ARG A 18 1.56 -13.55 9.71
C ARG A 18 0.71 -12.30 9.94
N LEU A 19 -0.38 -12.13 9.21
CA LEU A 19 -1.30 -11.00 9.36
C LEU A 19 -1.97 -10.97 10.75
N LEU A 20 -2.22 -12.13 11.38
CA LEU A 20 -2.75 -12.19 12.74
C LEU A 20 -1.83 -11.55 13.80
N TYR A 21 -0.57 -11.23 13.49
CA TYR A 21 0.27 -10.40 14.38
C TYR A 21 -0.22 -8.96 14.53
N LEU A 22 -1.12 -8.49 13.66
CA LEU A 22 -1.75 -7.18 13.77
C LEU A 22 -2.69 -7.07 14.98
N TYR A 23 -3.28 -8.17 15.44
CA TYR A 23 -4.12 -8.20 16.64
C TYR A 23 -3.30 -8.07 17.93
N SER A 24 -3.96 -7.66 19.02
CA SER A 24 -3.32 -7.60 20.33
C SER A 24 -2.87 -9.01 20.78
N LYS A 25 -1.87 -9.07 21.66
CA LYS A 25 -1.34 -10.35 22.15
C LYS A 25 -2.42 -11.17 22.87
N GLN A 26 -3.32 -10.50 23.60
CA GLN A 26 -4.42 -11.13 24.32
C GLN A 26 -5.49 -11.69 23.37
N PHE A 27 -5.96 -10.90 22.41
CA PHE A 27 -6.96 -11.36 21.45
C PHE A 27 -6.44 -12.49 20.57
N ARG A 28 -5.18 -12.40 20.14
CA ARG A 28 -4.53 -13.48 19.41
C ARG A 28 -4.41 -14.76 20.24
N ALA A 29 -4.16 -14.67 21.54
CA ALA A 29 -4.11 -15.83 22.43
C ALA A 29 -5.49 -16.50 22.57
N ALA A 30 -6.56 -15.70 22.62
CA ALA A 30 -7.93 -16.20 22.75
C ALA A 30 -8.50 -16.74 21.43
N TYR A 31 -8.38 -15.99 20.34
CA TYR A 31 -9.11 -16.25 19.08
C TYR A 31 -8.22 -16.61 17.89
N GLY A 32 -6.91 -16.40 17.97
CA GLY A 32 -6.02 -16.56 16.82
C GLY A 32 -6.00 -17.97 16.22
N ARG A 33 -6.17 -19.01 17.06
CA ARG A 33 -6.29 -20.39 16.58
C ARG A 33 -7.61 -20.62 15.82
N GLN A 34 -8.71 -20.11 16.36
CA GLN A 34 -10.04 -20.26 15.78
C GLN A 34 -10.16 -19.48 14.47
N MET A 35 -9.74 -18.21 14.43
CA MET A 35 -9.74 -17.39 13.21
C MET A 35 -8.95 -18.03 12.07
N ARG A 36 -7.79 -18.62 12.37
CA ARG A 36 -7.00 -19.34 11.36
C ARG A 36 -7.75 -20.56 10.80
N LEU A 37 -8.45 -21.30 11.65
CA LEU A 37 -9.25 -22.45 11.21
C LEU A 37 -10.42 -21.99 10.34
N THR A 38 -11.17 -20.96 10.77
CA THR A 38 -12.26 -20.38 10.00
C THR A 38 -11.77 -19.86 8.64
N PHE A 39 -10.63 -19.15 8.61
CA PHE A 39 -10.06 -18.66 7.35
C PHE A 39 -9.62 -19.80 6.43
N ARG A 40 -9.02 -20.86 6.98
CA ARG A 40 -8.62 -22.05 6.21
C ARG A 40 -9.83 -22.75 5.61
N ASP A 41 -10.91 -22.87 6.38
CA ASP A 41 -12.14 -23.53 5.94
C ASP A 41 -12.86 -22.68 4.87
N ALA A 42 -12.91 -21.35 5.07
CA ALA A 42 -13.42 -20.41 4.06
C ALA A 42 -12.57 -20.41 2.77
N CYS A 43 -11.24 -20.49 2.89
CA CYS A 43 -10.34 -20.65 1.74
C CYS A 43 -10.62 -21.95 0.97
N ARG A 44 -10.82 -23.06 1.69
CA ARG A 44 -11.12 -24.36 1.08
C ARG A 44 -12.44 -24.33 0.32
N GLU A 45 -13.47 -23.71 0.91
CA GLU A 45 -14.77 -23.58 0.27
C GLU A 45 -14.74 -22.63 -0.93
N ALA A 46 -14.11 -21.46 -0.80
CA ALA A 46 -13.95 -20.50 -1.88
C ALA A 46 -13.17 -21.10 -3.07
N TYR A 47 -12.12 -21.89 -2.77
CA TYR A 47 -11.35 -22.62 -3.76
C TYR A 47 -12.17 -23.72 -4.45
N HIS A 48 -13.00 -24.46 -3.70
CA HIS A 48 -13.86 -25.48 -4.30
C HIS A 48 -14.93 -24.88 -5.23
N ARG A 49 -15.46 -23.69 -4.93
CA ARG A 49 -16.52 -23.05 -5.71
C ARG A 49 -16.02 -22.30 -6.95
N LYS A 50 -14.91 -21.56 -6.84
CA LYS A 50 -14.41 -20.65 -7.90
C LYS A 50 -12.90 -20.74 -8.13
N GLY A 51 -12.25 -21.80 -7.66
CA GLY A 51 -10.80 -21.97 -7.79
C GLY A 51 -10.00 -20.84 -7.16
N VAL A 52 -8.90 -20.46 -7.80
CA VAL A 52 -8.02 -19.38 -7.34
C VAL A 52 -8.75 -18.02 -7.31
N GLY A 53 -9.63 -17.75 -8.28
CA GLY A 53 -10.42 -16.53 -8.32
C GLY A 53 -11.34 -16.36 -7.11
N GLY A 54 -11.89 -17.47 -6.59
CA GLY A 54 -12.65 -17.48 -5.34
C GLY A 54 -11.80 -17.12 -4.12
N LEU A 55 -10.56 -17.62 -4.08
CA LEU A 55 -9.60 -17.29 -3.03
C LEU A 55 -9.26 -15.79 -3.02
N LEU A 56 -9.03 -15.23 -4.20
CA LEU A 56 -8.71 -13.80 -4.37
C LEU A 56 -9.88 -12.90 -3.98
N ALA A 57 -11.10 -13.26 -4.37
CA ALA A 57 -12.30 -12.55 -3.98
C ALA A 57 -12.55 -12.58 -2.45
N LEU A 58 -12.08 -13.61 -1.75
CA LEU A 58 -12.16 -13.72 -0.29
C LEU A 58 -11.10 -12.83 0.41
N TRP A 59 -9.92 -12.68 -0.18
CA TRP A 59 -8.80 -11.97 0.43
C TRP A 59 -9.06 -10.49 0.64
N LEU A 60 -9.66 -9.79 -0.33
CA LEU A 60 -9.96 -8.36 -0.23
C LEU A 60 -10.87 -8.00 0.98
N PRO A 61 -12.07 -8.60 1.12
CA PRO A 61 -12.93 -8.33 2.28
C PRO A 61 -12.30 -8.84 3.57
N THR A 62 -11.58 -9.98 3.55
CA THR A 62 -10.94 -10.52 4.75
C THR A 62 -9.80 -9.63 5.26
N LEU A 63 -9.00 -9.04 4.36
CA LEU A 63 -7.89 -8.17 4.76
C LEU A 63 -8.40 -6.82 5.29
N LEU A 64 -9.44 -6.27 4.67
CA LEU A 64 -10.14 -5.08 5.18
C LEU A 64 -10.79 -5.34 6.53
N ASP A 65 -11.49 -6.46 6.68
CA ASP A 65 -12.13 -6.86 7.94
C ASP A 65 -11.08 -7.13 9.03
N LEU A 66 -9.97 -7.77 8.69
CA LEU A 66 -8.88 -8.05 9.62
C LEU A 66 -8.21 -6.76 10.11
N ILE A 67 -7.94 -5.80 9.20
CA ILE A 67 -7.42 -4.49 9.60
C ILE A 67 -8.43 -3.77 10.48
N LYS A 68 -9.70 -3.70 10.07
CA LYS A 68 -10.76 -3.03 10.84
C LYS A 68 -10.95 -3.67 12.22
N SER A 69 -11.08 -4.99 12.28
CA SER A 69 -11.29 -5.74 13.52
C SER A 69 -10.08 -5.70 14.43
N ALA A 70 -8.84 -5.73 13.92
CA ALA A 70 -7.64 -5.52 14.73
C ALA A 70 -7.59 -4.10 15.31
N LEU A 71 -8.07 -3.11 14.54
CA LEU A 71 -8.28 -1.73 14.98
C LEU A 71 -9.58 -1.50 15.74
N GLU A 72 -10.38 -2.51 16.05
CA GLU A 72 -11.54 -2.37 16.93
C GLU A 72 -11.30 -3.13 18.23
N ASP A 73 -10.65 -4.29 18.14
CA ASP A 73 -10.25 -5.09 19.28
C ASP A 73 -9.25 -4.34 20.17
N ARG A 74 -8.23 -3.72 19.57
CA ARG A 74 -7.34 -2.82 20.30
C ARG A 74 -8.10 -1.66 20.95
N ALA A 75 -9.32 -1.31 20.51
CA ALA A 75 -10.09 -0.21 21.10
C ALA A 75 -10.78 -0.58 22.36
N ARG A 76 -11.42 -1.73 22.30
CA ARG A 76 -12.16 -2.25 23.42
C ARG A 76 -11.24 -2.51 24.61
N GLN A 77 -9.96 -2.82 24.35
CA GLN A 77 -8.94 -2.98 25.39
C GLN A 77 -8.41 -1.65 25.97
N GLY A 78 -8.97 -0.49 25.60
CA GLY A 78 -8.45 0.82 26.02
C GLY A 78 -7.11 1.18 25.35
N GLU A 79 -6.56 0.29 24.52
CA GLU A 79 -5.37 0.58 23.72
C GLU A 79 -5.67 1.52 22.55
N ILE A 80 -6.90 1.94 22.21
CA ILE A 80 -7.16 2.73 20.97
C ILE A 80 -6.98 4.21 21.02
N THR A 81 -7.19 4.86 22.14
CA THR A 81 -6.62 6.20 22.28
C THR A 81 -5.12 6.12 22.02
N MET A 82 -4.44 5.06 22.50
CA MET A 82 -3.05 4.77 22.16
C MET A 82 -2.81 4.21 20.75
N SER A 83 -3.71 3.46 20.11
CA SER A 83 -3.50 2.79 18.82
C SER A 83 -3.84 3.71 17.66
N LYS A 84 -4.89 4.53 17.77
CA LYS A 84 -5.10 5.67 16.87
C LYS A 84 -3.97 6.68 17.04
N ALA A 85 -3.57 7.01 18.27
CA ALA A 85 -2.41 7.89 18.49
C ALA A 85 -1.10 7.29 17.97
N ARG A 86 -0.88 5.98 18.10
CA ARG A 86 0.29 5.28 17.51
C ARG A 86 0.20 5.26 16.00
N LEU A 87 -0.96 5.03 15.38
CA LEU A 87 -1.09 5.06 13.92
C LEU A 87 -0.92 6.46 13.36
N ILE A 88 -1.50 7.47 14.00
CA ILE A 88 -1.29 8.89 13.67
C ILE A 88 0.19 9.25 13.89
N GLY A 89 0.80 8.76 14.97
CA GLY A 89 2.21 8.98 15.30
C GLY A 89 3.18 8.25 14.38
N LEU A 90 2.81 7.07 13.87
CA LEU A 90 3.57 6.30 12.88
C LEU A 90 3.32 6.79 11.45
N ALA A 91 2.20 7.45 11.18
CA ALA A 91 1.87 7.94 9.84
C ALA A 91 3.02 8.77 9.26
N VAL A 92 3.55 9.67 10.09
CA VAL A 92 4.62 10.60 9.72
C VAL A 92 5.94 9.90 9.39
N PRO A 93 6.57 9.12 10.31
CA PRO A 93 7.81 8.43 9.99
C PRO A 93 7.62 7.39 8.87
N LEU A 94 6.45 6.77 8.73
CA LEU A 94 6.18 5.85 7.63
C LEU A 94 6.04 6.57 6.27
N THR A 95 5.43 7.77 6.24
CA THR A 95 5.37 8.59 5.02
C THR A 95 6.77 8.99 4.57
N ILE A 96 7.62 9.43 5.51
CA ILE A 96 9.03 9.77 5.23
C ILE A 96 9.78 8.52 4.77
N LEU A 97 9.63 7.38 5.45
CA LEU A 97 10.29 6.13 5.09
C LEU A 97 9.96 5.71 3.65
N VAL A 98 8.67 5.70 3.28
CA VAL A 98 8.23 5.35 1.92
C VAL A 98 8.83 6.32 0.91
N GLY A 99 8.73 7.63 1.17
CA GLY A 99 9.28 8.64 0.29
C GLY A 99 10.80 8.50 0.10
N SER A 100 11.54 8.20 1.17
CA SER A 100 12.98 7.95 1.15
C SER A 100 13.34 6.68 0.36
N ILE A 101 12.56 5.60 0.50
CA ILE A 101 12.77 4.37 -0.29
C ILE A 101 12.63 4.69 -1.79
N TRP A 102 11.61 5.45 -2.17
CA TRP A 102 11.36 5.83 -3.57
C TRP A 102 12.46 6.77 -4.11
N LEU A 103 12.93 7.72 -3.31
CA LEU A 103 14.07 8.56 -3.69
C LEU A 103 15.36 7.76 -3.84
N LEU A 104 15.60 6.78 -2.96
CA LEU A 104 16.77 5.93 -3.04
C LEU A 104 16.72 5.04 -4.29
N GLU A 105 15.54 4.58 -4.69
CA GLU A 105 15.33 3.87 -5.95
C GLU A 105 15.66 4.74 -7.16
N PHE A 106 15.23 6.00 -7.15
CA PHE A 106 15.60 6.97 -8.17
C PHE A 106 17.11 7.21 -8.24
N ILE A 107 17.75 7.46 -7.08
CA ILE A 107 19.20 7.68 -6.99
C ILE A 107 19.96 6.45 -7.44
N GLY A 108 19.54 5.25 -7.02
CA GLY A 108 20.13 3.99 -7.44
C GLY A 108 20.05 3.82 -8.96
N ASN A 109 18.88 4.05 -9.56
CA ASN A 109 18.70 4.01 -11.01
C ASN A 109 19.61 5.01 -11.73
N LEU A 110 19.75 6.22 -11.18
CA LEU A 110 20.60 7.28 -11.74
C LEU A 110 22.08 6.91 -11.67
N LEU A 111 22.56 6.46 -10.51
CA LEU A 111 23.95 6.06 -10.31
C LEU A 111 24.35 4.91 -11.22
N LEU A 112 23.46 3.92 -11.40
CA LEU A 112 23.76 2.83 -12.32
C LEU A 112 23.86 3.28 -13.77
N ARG A 113 23.04 4.24 -14.19
CA ARG A 113 23.13 4.81 -15.55
C ARG A 113 24.47 5.51 -15.78
N PHE A 114 24.93 6.29 -14.81
CA PHE A 114 26.18 7.03 -14.95
C PHE A 114 27.42 6.16 -14.68
N GLY A 115 27.30 5.11 -13.87
CA GLY A 115 28.42 4.26 -13.46
C GLY A 115 28.95 3.32 -14.54
N GLN A 116 28.32 3.24 -15.73
CA GLN A 116 28.69 2.33 -16.83
C GLN A 116 29.03 0.90 -16.38
N VAL A 117 28.38 0.41 -15.31
CA VAL A 117 28.61 -0.95 -14.81
C VAL A 117 28.07 -1.90 -15.87
N ARG A 118 28.96 -2.57 -16.61
CA ARG A 118 28.57 -3.37 -17.79
C ARG A 118 28.25 -4.82 -17.46
N GLU A 119 28.25 -5.17 -16.18
CA GLU A 119 28.07 -6.55 -15.74
C GLU A 119 26.57 -6.89 -15.60
N GLU A 120 26.03 -7.59 -16.61
CA GLU A 120 24.61 -8.01 -16.72
C GLU A 120 24.07 -8.61 -15.41
N ARG A 121 24.86 -9.48 -14.75
CA ARG A 121 24.44 -10.16 -13.52
C ARG A 121 24.25 -9.23 -12.33
N PHE A 122 24.97 -8.10 -12.30
CA PHE A 122 24.79 -7.08 -11.29
C PHE A 122 23.48 -6.32 -11.53
N TRP A 123 23.13 -6.04 -12.79
CA TRP A 123 21.85 -5.40 -13.16
C TRP A 123 20.66 -6.25 -12.73
N ASP A 124 20.68 -7.55 -12.99
CA ASP A 124 19.56 -8.45 -12.63
C ASP A 124 19.32 -8.50 -11.12
N LEU A 125 20.39 -8.69 -10.32
CA LEU A 125 20.30 -8.73 -8.87
C LEU A 125 19.84 -7.39 -8.30
N PHE A 126 20.37 -6.28 -8.84
CA PHE A 126 19.98 -4.95 -8.44
C PHE A 126 18.49 -4.70 -8.73
N LEU A 127 18.07 -4.85 -9.99
CA LEU A 127 16.67 -4.67 -10.40
C LEU A 127 15.72 -5.53 -9.57
N THR A 128 16.07 -6.79 -9.33
CA THR A 128 15.28 -7.70 -8.49
C THR A 128 15.12 -7.14 -7.08
N PHE A 129 16.22 -6.76 -6.42
CA PHE A 129 16.18 -6.19 -5.07
C PHE A 129 15.33 -4.92 -4.99
N TRP A 130 15.44 -4.03 -5.98
CA TRP A 130 14.66 -2.79 -6.02
C TRP A 130 13.19 -3.01 -6.25
N VAL A 131 12.81 -3.89 -7.18
CA VAL A 131 11.41 -4.25 -7.41
C VAL A 131 10.80 -4.82 -6.13
N PHE A 132 11.54 -5.66 -5.38
CA PHE A 132 11.08 -6.14 -4.08
C PHE A 132 10.92 -5.01 -3.06
N ALA A 133 11.88 -4.09 -2.95
CA ALA A 133 11.80 -2.95 -2.04
C ALA A 133 10.61 -2.04 -2.37
N PHE A 134 10.39 -1.75 -3.66
CA PHE A 134 9.25 -0.97 -4.15
C PHE A 134 7.92 -1.65 -3.79
N ILE A 135 7.76 -2.94 -4.08
CA ILE A 135 6.54 -3.70 -3.75
C ILE A 135 6.32 -3.73 -2.24
N LEU A 136 7.36 -3.95 -1.44
CA LEU A 136 7.24 -3.98 0.02
C LEU A 136 6.90 -2.61 0.61
N SER A 137 7.24 -1.50 -0.06
CA SER A 137 6.93 -0.14 0.38
C SER A 137 5.42 0.17 0.42
N PHE A 138 4.58 -0.60 -0.29
CA PHE A 138 3.12 -0.41 -0.23
C PHE A 138 2.53 -0.76 1.14
N ILE A 139 3.17 -1.63 1.92
CA ILE A 139 2.73 -1.97 3.28
C ILE A 139 2.86 -0.75 4.21
N PRO A 140 4.04 -0.14 4.43
CA PRO A 140 4.15 1.08 5.22
C PRO A 140 3.37 2.25 4.62
N LEU A 141 3.21 2.32 3.29
CA LEU A 141 2.35 3.32 2.64
C LEU A 141 0.89 3.16 3.07
N LEU A 142 0.36 1.93 3.12
CA LEU A 142 -1.01 1.70 3.60
C LEU A 142 -1.21 2.18 5.05
N PHE A 143 -0.23 1.94 5.92
CA PHE A 143 -0.27 2.45 7.29
C PHE A 143 -0.17 3.98 7.36
N ALA A 144 0.67 4.59 6.51
CA ALA A 144 0.75 6.05 6.36
C ALA A 144 -0.58 6.66 5.90
N LEU A 145 -1.23 6.04 4.90
CA LEU A 145 -2.55 6.45 4.40
C LEU A 145 -3.62 6.34 5.49
N LEU A 146 -3.64 5.22 6.22
CA LEU A 146 -4.58 5.00 7.30
C LEU A 146 -4.39 6.02 8.43
N GLY A 147 -3.14 6.29 8.82
CA GLY A 147 -2.81 7.28 9.83
C GLY A 147 -3.18 8.70 9.39
N THR A 148 -2.94 9.05 8.12
CA THR A 148 -3.35 10.33 7.52
C THR A 148 -4.87 10.47 7.51
N ARG A 149 -5.60 9.42 7.11
CA ARG A 149 -7.06 9.37 7.18
C ARG A 149 -7.54 9.63 8.60
N LEU A 150 -7.02 8.93 9.59
CA LEU A 150 -7.41 9.10 10.99
C LEU A 150 -7.12 10.50 11.52
N ARG A 151 -5.97 11.08 11.14
CA ARG A 151 -5.55 12.43 11.54
C ARG A 151 -6.47 13.51 11.00
N PHE A 152 -6.84 13.43 9.72
CA PHE A 152 -7.61 14.49 9.06
C PHE A 152 -9.12 14.22 8.98
N HIS A 153 -9.59 13.02 9.35
CA HIS A 153 -11.02 12.71 9.37
C HIS A 153 -11.91 13.77 10.06
N PRO A 154 -11.59 14.29 11.26
CA PRO A 154 -12.45 15.27 11.93
C PRO A 154 -12.46 16.63 11.20
N SER A 155 -11.34 17.06 10.64
CA SER A 155 -11.17 18.38 10.03
C SER A 155 -11.50 18.43 8.53
N ALA A 156 -11.45 17.30 7.84
CA ALA A 156 -11.72 17.20 6.42
C ALA A 156 -13.22 17.30 6.11
N SER A 157 -13.56 17.91 4.98
CA SER A 157 -14.92 17.90 4.44
C SER A 157 -15.30 16.50 3.94
N THR A 158 -16.56 16.34 3.54
CA THR A 158 -17.04 15.10 2.92
C THR A 158 -16.16 14.68 1.73
N LEU A 159 -15.72 15.64 0.89
CA LEU A 159 -14.86 15.37 -0.25
C LEU A 159 -13.49 14.81 0.17
N GLY A 160 -12.82 15.46 1.13
CA GLY A 160 -11.54 15.00 1.64
C GLY A 160 -11.62 13.65 2.35
N ARG A 161 -12.71 13.39 3.09
CA ARG A 161 -12.96 12.09 3.72
C ARG A 161 -13.14 10.97 2.70
N PHE A 162 -13.89 11.23 1.62
CA PHE A 162 -14.02 10.29 0.51
C PHE A 162 -12.68 10.07 -0.19
N GLY A 163 -11.90 11.12 -0.44
CA GLY A 163 -10.57 11.03 -1.02
C GLY A 163 -9.63 10.13 -0.20
N LEU A 164 -9.53 10.38 1.10
CA LEU A 164 -8.68 9.57 1.99
C LEU A 164 -9.19 8.12 2.13
N ALA A 165 -10.51 7.90 2.12
CA ALA A 165 -11.08 6.55 2.12
C ALA A 165 -10.74 5.81 0.81
N LEU A 166 -10.87 6.49 -0.33
CA LEU A 166 -10.51 5.97 -1.64
C LEU A 166 -9.03 5.59 -1.69
N SER A 167 -8.13 6.45 -1.16
CA SER A 167 -6.70 6.13 -1.14
C SER A 167 -6.37 4.91 -0.30
N VAL A 168 -6.99 4.76 0.88
CA VAL A 168 -6.80 3.57 1.71
C VAL A 168 -7.30 2.31 1.00
N THR A 169 -8.50 2.36 0.41
CA THR A 169 -9.06 1.24 -0.36
C THR A 169 -8.15 0.87 -1.53
N GLY A 170 -7.61 1.87 -2.24
CA GLY A 170 -6.62 1.69 -3.29
C GLY A 170 -5.35 1.01 -2.81
N GLY A 171 -4.76 1.46 -1.70
CA GLY A 171 -3.57 0.84 -1.13
C GLY A 171 -3.78 -0.64 -0.78
N VAL A 172 -4.94 -0.97 -0.22
CA VAL A 172 -5.34 -2.37 0.03
C VAL A 172 -5.48 -3.15 -1.29
N GLY A 173 -6.15 -2.56 -2.28
CA GLY A 173 -6.34 -3.17 -3.59
C GLY A 173 -5.02 -3.48 -4.31
N VAL A 174 -4.02 -2.60 -4.20
CA VAL A 174 -2.67 -2.84 -4.74
C VAL A 174 -2.03 -4.04 -4.06
N ILE A 175 -2.01 -4.08 -2.73
CA ILE A 175 -1.40 -5.20 -1.99
C ILE A 175 -2.09 -6.52 -2.34
N VAL A 176 -3.43 -6.54 -2.37
CA VAL A 176 -4.20 -7.75 -2.72
C VAL A 176 -3.90 -8.19 -4.15
N SER A 177 -3.85 -7.25 -5.11
CA SER A 177 -3.54 -7.57 -6.51
C SER A 177 -2.10 -8.06 -6.68
N MET A 178 -1.15 -7.52 -5.93
CA MET A 178 0.24 -7.99 -5.93
C MET A 178 0.37 -9.39 -5.32
N MET A 179 -0.31 -9.64 -4.19
CA MET A 179 -0.37 -10.98 -3.62
C MET A 179 -1.03 -11.97 -4.59
N ALA A 180 -2.11 -11.55 -5.25
CA ALA A 180 -2.80 -12.35 -6.25
C ALA A 180 -1.88 -12.76 -7.39
N ARG A 181 -1.10 -11.80 -7.91
CA ARG A 181 -0.14 -12.05 -8.97
C ARG A 181 0.96 -13.01 -8.52
N LEU A 182 1.60 -12.77 -7.38
CA LEU A 182 2.65 -13.66 -6.86
C LEU A 182 2.14 -15.09 -6.65
N LEU A 183 0.89 -15.22 -6.20
CA LEU A 183 0.23 -16.51 -6.09
C LEU A 183 0.06 -17.16 -7.48
N LEU A 184 -0.51 -16.44 -8.44
CA LEU A 184 -0.74 -16.93 -9.80
C LEU A 184 0.56 -17.31 -10.53
N ASP A 185 1.63 -16.53 -10.39
CA ASP A 185 2.93 -16.80 -11.00
C ASP A 185 3.60 -18.05 -10.40
N ALA A 186 3.42 -18.31 -9.10
CA ALA A 186 3.86 -19.58 -8.48
C ALA A 186 3.06 -20.81 -8.98
N VAL A 187 1.89 -20.53 -9.58
CA VAL A 187 0.91 -21.41 -10.22
C VAL A 187 1.36 -22.19 -11.45
N ALA A 188 1.52 -21.37 -12.47
CA ALA A 188 1.66 -21.73 -13.85
C ALA A 188 2.90 -20.97 -14.35
N PRO A 189 4.10 -21.52 -14.10
CA PRO A 189 5.35 -20.91 -14.58
C PRO A 189 5.46 -20.94 -16.11
N GLU A 190 4.61 -21.75 -16.78
CA GLU A 190 4.40 -21.73 -18.23
C GLU A 190 3.40 -20.61 -18.55
N PRO A 191 3.82 -19.50 -19.17
CA PRO A 191 2.91 -18.44 -19.56
C PRO A 191 2.06 -18.97 -20.72
N GLU A 192 0.83 -19.42 -20.44
CA GLU A 192 -0.22 -19.22 -21.42
C GLU A 192 -0.31 -17.71 -21.61
N VAL A 193 0.28 -17.24 -22.72
CA VAL A 193 0.35 -15.84 -23.13
C VAL A 193 -1.05 -15.23 -22.98
N GLY A 194 -1.25 -14.45 -21.91
CA GLY A 194 -2.52 -13.77 -21.64
C GLY A 194 -3.44 -14.36 -20.56
N ALA A 195 -3.01 -15.30 -19.71
CA ALA A 195 -3.93 -15.99 -18.80
C ALA A 195 -4.55 -15.15 -17.66
N VAL A 196 -3.97 -14.04 -17.19
CA VAL A 196 -4.64 -13.23 -16.15
C VAL A 196 -4.39 -11.70 -16.23
N PRO A 197 -4.75 -11.01 -17.33
CA PRO A 197 -4.52 -9.58 -17.49
C PRO A 197 -5.28 -8.76 -16.43
N TRP A 198 -6.43 -9.27 -15.97
CA TRP A 198 -7.32 -8.56 -15.05
C TRP A 198 -6.68 -8.26 -13.69
N VAL A 199 -5.73 -9.08 -13.20
CA VAL A 199 -5.02 -8.80 -11.94
C VAL A 199 -4.08 -7.59 -12.10
N GLY A 200 -3.43 -7.48 -13.26
CA GLY A 200 -2.66 -6.29 -13.63
C GLY A 200 -3.55 -5.06 -13.69
N TYR A 201 -4.67 -5.13 -14.41
CA TYR A 201 -5.63 -4.03 -14.49
C TYR A 201 -6.22 -3.64 -13.12
N ALA A 202 -6.51 -4.62 -12.26
CA ALA A 202 -6.97 -4.38 -10.90
C ALA A 202 -5.90 -3.68 -10.05
N ALA A 203 -4.63 -4.06 -10.19
CA ALA A 203 -3.51 -3.40 -9.53
C ALA A 203 -3.37 -1.94 -10.00
N VAL A 204 -3.44 -1.70 -11.33
CA VAL A 204 -3.38 -0.34 -11.91
C VAL A 204 -4.55 0.52 -11.42
N ALA A 205 -5.78 0.01 -11.48
CA ALA A 205 -6.96 0.74 -11.01
C ALA A 205 -6.87 1.05 -9.51
N SER A 206 -6.40 0.09 -8.70
CA SER A 206 -6.18 0.29 -7.27
C SER A 206 -5.09 1.34 -7.03
N PHE A 207 -3.99 1.30 -7.77
CA PHE A 207 -2.90 2.26 -7.68
C PHE A 207 -3.37 3.67 -8.05
N TRP A 208 -4.12 3.83 -9.14
CA TRP A 208 -4.71 5.10 -9.54
C TRP A 208 -5.69 5.65 -8.51
N SER A 209 -6.46 4.79 -7.85
CA SER A 209 -7.37 5.25 -6.79
C SER A 209 -6.64 5.84 -5.58
N VAL A 210 -5.39 5.42 -5.30
CA VAL A 210 -4.52 6.07 -4.30
C VAL A 210 -4.31 7.53 -4.65
N TRP A 211 -3.92 7.82 -5.88
CA TRP A 211 -3.61 9.17 -6.34
C TRP A 211 -4.83 10.04 -6.56
N ILE A 212 -5.91 9.48 -7.13
CA ILE A 212 -7.19 10.18 -7.25
C ILE A 212 -7.68 10.61 -5.85
N GLY A 213 -7.57 9.73 -4.85
CA GLY A 213 -7.91 10.08 -3.48
C GLY A 213 -7.05 11.21 -2.91
N TYR A 214 -5.76 11.27 -3.25
CA TYR A 214 -4.88 12.39 -2.90
C TYR A 214 -5.22 13.69 -3.62
N ILE A 215 -5.70 13.65 -4.88
CA ILE A 215 -6.21 14.84 -5.57
C ILE A 215 -7.42 15.39 -4.81
N LEU A 216 -8.39 14.54 -4.47
CA LEU A 216 -9.59 14.93 -3.73
C LEU A 216 -9.26 15.51 -2.35
N PHE A 217 -8.33 14.86 -1.64
CA PHE A 217 -7.83 15.38 -0.37
C PHE A 217 -7.03 16.68 -0.55
N GLY A 218 -6.30 16.84 -1.64
CA GLY A 218 -5.56 18.07 -1.98
C GLY A 218 -6.47 19.26 -2.20
N VAL A 219 -7.60 19.08 -2.89
CA VAL A 219 -8.64 20.11 -3.02
C VAL A 219 -9.12 20.57 -1.64
N ASP A 220 -9.33 19.62 -0.73
CA ASP A 220 -9.77 19.89 0.64
C ASP A 220 -8.70 20.63 1.46
N ALA A 221 -7.45 20.16 1.36
CA ALA A 221 -6.30 20.79 2.01
C ALA A 221 -6.11 22.24 1.55
N LEU A 222 -6.32 22.53 0.27
CA LEU A 222 -6.27 23.89 -0.27
C LEU A 222 -7.41 24.77 0.22
N ARG A 223 -8.63 24.24 0.24
CA ARG A 223 -9.82 25.00 0.62
C ARG A 223 -9.86 25.31 2.11
N TYR A 224 -9.51 24.34 2.95
CA TYR A 224 -9.62 24.44 4.42
C TYR A 224 -8.29 24.66 5.13
N ARG A 225 -7.18 24.78 4.38
CA ARG A 225 -5.82 24.96 4.92
C ARG A 225 -5.47 23.94 6.00
N LEU A 226 -5.70 22.66 5.70
CA LEU A 226 -5.55 21.55 6.65
C LEU A 226 -4.10 21.34 7.10
N LEU A 227 -3.13 21.76 6.29
CA LEU A 227 -1.70 21.73 6.58
C LEU A 227 -1.21 23.15 6.97
N PRO A 228 -0.25 23.25 7.92
CA PRO A 228 0.27 24.55 8.36
C PRO A 228 0.96 25.30 7.22
N ARG A 229 1.62 24.57 6.31
CA ARG A 229 2.29 25.08 5.11
C ARG A 229 2.11 24.08 3.97
N TRP A 230 2.29 24.52 2.73
CA TRP A 230 2.29 23.65 1.56
C TRP A 230 1.00 22.85 1.32
N ASN A 231 -0.17 23.49 1.48
CA ASN A 231 -1.48 22.86 1.24
C ASN A 231 -1.66 22.27 -0.17
N LEU A 232 -0.81 22.65 -1.13
CA LEU A 232 -0.77 22.08 -2.49
C LEU A 232 -0.17 20.67 -2.55
N LEU A 233 0.63 20.24 -1.56
CA LEU A 233 1.39 18.98 -1.62
C LEU A 233 0.53 17.75 -1.90
N PRO A 234 -0.62 17.50 -1.23
CA PRO A 234 -1.41 16.32 -1.52
C PRO A 234 -1.98 16.34 -2.94
N GLY A 235 -2.34 17.54 -3.44
CA GLY A 235 -2.81 17.72 -4.81
C GLY A 235 -1.70 17.47 -5.85
N LEU A 236 -0.48 17.97 -5.60
CA LEU A 236 0.70 17.72 -6.44
C LEU A 236 1.05 16.22 -6.47
N LEU A 237 1.06 15.58 -5.30
CA LEU A 237 1.28 14.14 -5.17
C LEU A 237 0.27 13.37 -6.02
N GLY A 238 -1.02 13.70 -5.91
CA GLY A 238 -2.06 13.09 -6.73
C GLY A 238 -1.94 13.38 -8.24
N ALA A 239 -1.54 14.59 -8.62
CA ALA A 239 -1.39 15.01 -10.03
C ALA A 239 -0.29 14.24 -10.77
N THR A 240 0.66 13.63 -10.05
CA THR A 240 1.69 12.76 -10.65
C THR A 240 1.11 11.53 -11.36
N ILE A 241 -0.17 11.19 -11.12
CA ILE A 241 -0.86 10.10 -11.84
C ILE A 241 -0.76 10.23 -13.36
N VAL A 242 -0.69 11.45 -13.90
CA VAL A 242 -0.56 11.68 -15.35
C VAL A 242 0.74 11.08 -15.90
N LEU A 243 1.81 11.08 -15.11
CA LEU A 243 3.09 10.48 -15.50
C LEU A 243 3.00 8.95 -15.60
N THR A 244 1.98 8.33 -14.99
CA THR A 244 1.80 6.88 -14.96
C THR A 244 1.24 6.32 -16.26
N PHE A 245 0.60 7.14 -17.11
CA PHE A 245 0.08 6.71 -18.42
C PHE A 245 1.20 6.33 -19.41
N GLY A 246 2.42 6.82 -19.13
CA GLY A 246 3.56 6.71 -20.02
C GLY A 246 4.28 5.36 -20.03
N PHE A 247 3.96 4.45 -19.12
CA PHE A 247 4.75 3.22 -18.93
C PHE A 247 3.93 2.02 -18.45
N GLU A 248 4.54 0.84 -18.60
CA GLU A 248 3.93 -0.44 -18.25
C GLU A 248 3.84 -0.61 -16.73
N TRP A 249 2.64 -0.87 -16.23
CA TRP A 249 2.38 -1.09 -14.81
C TRP A 249 1.82 -2.48 -14.60
N PHE A 250 2.47 -3.27 -13.76
CA PHE A 250 1.95 -4.58 -13.36
C PHE A 250 1.54 -5.42 -14.59
N GLY A 251 2.39 -5.50 -15.62
CA GLY A 251 2.12 -6.28 -16.83
C GLY A 251 1.02 -5.70 -17.73
N VAL A 252 0.51 -4.50 -17.44
CA VAL A 252 -0.43 -3.77 -18.28
C VAL A 252 0.36 -2.82 -19.17
N PRO A 253 0.28 -2.94 -20.50
CA PRO A 253 1.04 -2.11 -21.42
C PRO A 253 0.71 -0.62 -21.26
N ALA A 254 1.70 0.24 -21.50
CA ALA A 254 1.57 1.69 -21.44
C ALA A 254 0.49 2.19 -22.43
N PHE A 255 -0.31 3.18 -22.01
CA PHE A 255 -1.28 3.83 -22.89
C PHE A 255 -0.60 4.75 -23.92
N LEU A 256 0.48 5.43 -23.49
CA LEU A 256 1.31 6.28 -24.33
C LEU A 256 2.76 5.80 -24.18
N PRO A 257 3.30 4.98 -25.10
CA PRO A 257 4.67 4.50 -24.99
C PRO A 257 5.62 5.70 -25.07
N THR A 258 6.07 6.16 -23.91
CA THR A 258 7.01 7.27 -23.76
C THR A 258 8.32 6.72 -23.23
N GLN A 259 9.41 7.41 -23.55
CA GLN A 259 10.74 6.99 -23.16
C GLN A 259 10.89 6.90 -21.63
N TRP A 260 11.82 6.06 -21.20
CA TRP A 260 12.23 5.65 -19.85
C TRP A 260 12.40 6.74 -18.77
N ALA A 261 12.27 8.02 -19.10
CA ALA A 261 12.35 9.12 -18.15
C ALA A 261 11.08 9.25 -17.28
N THR A 262 9.92 8.84 -17.80
CA THR A 262 8.62 9.00 -17.12
C THR A 262 8.49 8.22 -15.80
N PRO A 263 8.92 6.94 -15.67
CA PRO A 263 8.87 6.22 -14.39
C PRO A 263 9.79 6.84 -13.33
N SER A 264 11.03 7.19 -13.70
CA SER A 264 12.00 7.78 -12.77
C SER A 264 11.55 9.14 -12.26
N LEU A 265 10.95 9.97 -13.13
CA LEU A 265 10.34 11.24 -12.74
C LEU A 265 9.13 11.03 -11.83
N PHE A 266 8.26 10.07 -12.15
CA PHE A 266 7.14 9.72 -11.27
C PHE A 266 7.61 9.31 -9.87
N ILE A 267 8.57 8.39 -9.78
CA ILE A 267 9.09 7.86 -8.51
C ILE A 267 9.77 8.98 -7.69
N SER A 268 10.61 9.80 -8.33
CA SER A 268 11.33 10.89 -7.66
C SER A 268 10.38 11.99 -7.14
N ILE A 269 9.42 12.44 -7.95
CA ILE A 269 8.47 13.48 -7.55
C ILE A 269 7.58 12.96 -6.41
N ASN A 270 7.09 11.72 -6.49
CA ASN A 270 6.29 11.13 -5.42
C ASN A 270 7.12 10.94 -4.14
N GLY A 271 8.35 10.42 -4.27
CA GLY A 271 9.26 10.26 -3.15
C GLY A 271 9.52 11.57 -2.42
N ALA A 272 9.85 12.63 -3.17
CA ALA A 272 10.04 13.97 -2.63
C ALA A 272 8.76 14.52 -1.98
N CYS A 273 7.61 14.40 -2.64
CA CYS A 273 6.33 14.87 -2.11
C CYS A 273 5.94 14.15 -0.81
N LEU A 274 6.17 12.84 -0.70
CA LEU A 274 5.92 12.07 0.52
C LEU A 274 6.86 12.49 1.66
N VAL A 275 8.16 12.68 1.39
CA VAL A 275 9.10 13.17 2.41
C VAL A 275 8.68 14.57 2.89
N LEU A 276 8.39 15.49 1.96
CA LEU A 276 7.96 16.85 2.30
C LEU A 276 6.64 16.86 3.07
N LEU A 277 5.67 16.05 2.66
CA LEU A 277 4.40 15.89 3.39
C LEU A 277 4.67 15.38 4.81
N GLY A 278 5.55 14.39 4.96
CA GLY A 278 5.99 13.90 6.26
C GLY A 278 6.58 15.01 7.13
N ILE A 279 7.50 15.82 6.60
CA ILE A 279 8.12 16.95 7.31
C ILE A 279 7.08 17.98 7.75
N VAL A 280 6.18 18.39 6.85
CA VAL A 280 5.09 19.33 7.16
C VAL A 280 4.19 18.80 8.29
N LEU A 281 3.95 17.49 8.32
CA LEU A 281 3.17 16.84 9.37
C LEU A 281 3.90 16.74 10.72
N ILE A 282 5.24 16.79 10.74
CA ILE A 282 6.05 16.89 11.98
C ILE A 282 5.87 18.27 12.61
N ASP A 283 6.02 19.33 11.81
CA ASP A 283 5.96 20.72 12.31
C ASP A 283 4.63 21.02 12.97
N GLN A 284 3.53 20.60 12.35
CA GLN A 284 2.18 20.75 12.91
C GLN A 284 2.01 20.04 14.27
N ARG A 285 2.70 18.90 14.49
CA ARG A 285 2.63 18.18 15.77
C ARG A 285 3.33 18.95 16.88
N ARG A 286 4.43 19.65 16.56
CA ARG A 286 5.17 20.48 17.51
C ARG A 286 4.37 21.71 17.91
N GLU A 287 3.64 22.33 16.99
CA GLU A 287 2.78 23.48 17.27
C GLU A 287 1.56 23.14 18.14
N GLN A 288 1.05 21.90 18.05
CA GLN A 288 -0.13 21.45 18.81
C GLN A 288 0.17 20.93 20.22
N GLN A 289 1.45 20.67 20.56
CA GLN A 289 1.83 20.38 21.95
C GLN A 289 2.10 21.71 22.65
N PRO A 290 1.25 22.16 23.60
CA PRO A 290 1.59 23.30 24.42
C PRO A 290 2.87 22.97 25.18
N ILE A 291 3.70 23.99 25.41
CA ILE A 291 4.84 23.93 26.32
C ILE A 291 4.29 23.65 27.73
N GLU A 292 4.04 22.39 28.07
CA GLU A 292 3.96 21.94 29.46
C GLU A 292 5.40 21.85 29.97
N ALA A 293 6.00 23.02 30.19
CA ALA A 293 7.26 23.17 30.90
C ALA A 293 7.28 24.55 31.56
N ILE A 294 6.74 24.60 32.77
CA ILE A 294 7.35 25.30 33.90
C ILE A 294 7.55 24.24 34.98
#